data_AF-A0A5C6NYS3-F1
#
_entry.id   AF-A0A5C6NYS3-F1
#
_cell.length_a   1.000
_cell.length_b   1.000
_cell.length_c   1.000
_cell.angle_alpha   90.00
_cell.angle_beta   90.00
_cell.angle_gamma   90.00
#
_symmetry.space_group_name_H-M   'P 1'
#
loop_
_entity.id
_entity.type
_entity.pdbx_description
1 polymer ?
#
loop_
_entity_poly.entity_id
_entity_poly.type
_entity_poly.pdbx_seq_one_letter_code
_entity_poly.pdbx_strand_id
1 'polypeptide(L)'
;MDDNKPTGQHHTALLAIYCVVLFSGTISLSLMMYMMKSNVTSSTSIAMLNLIFTHFIFLLTVPFRMYYHATTRWNLGHGWCRAISGMIHIHMYMSFIFYVIILSMRLVTFYCRSGPKVSINRVHALFVSIVVWLVVLVVFPCIMSVYYGNDPEQSGSHNITHCFVFGKHIKSGGKVFNYIVSIAIILVSSMLTALQANATWVLYRKHRESCTFQQDFAAHLKSLYFAAIMAVCFIPYHIFRLTYLENLDLQNVNEVFLSLTTLNCVDMLTFLGNRRCIMCLLGKNI
;
A
#
# COMPACT_ATOMS: atom_id res chain seq x y z
N MET A 1 -9.72 1.11 -40.98
CA MET A 1 -10.62 1.25 -39.82
C MET A 1 -10.05 0.35 -38.73
N ASP A 2 -9.50 0.99 -37.70
CA ASP A 2 -8.99 0.45 -36.41
C ASP A 2 -8.28 -0.91 -36.38
N ASP A 3 -6.94 -0.91 -36.43
CA ASP A 3 -6.13 -2.10 -36.06
C ASP A 3 -4.78 -1.76 -35.39
N ASN A 4 -4.73 -0.68 -34.59
CA ASN A 4 -3.52 -0.33 -33.82
C ASN A 4 -3.79 0.15 -32.38
N LYS A 5 -4.94 -0.22 -31.81
CA LYS A 5 -5.51 0.39 -30.60
C LYS A 5 -5.25 -0.31 -29.24
N PRO A 6 -4.89 -1.61 -29.12
CA PRO A 6 -4.89 -2.25 -27.80
C PRO A 6 -3.68 -1.88 -26.92
N THR A 7 -2.49 -1.68 -27.48
CA THR A 7 -1.28 -1.39 -26.67
C THR A 7 -1.21 0.07 -26.21
N GLY A 8 -1.65 1.02 -27.05
CA GLY A 8 -1.63 2.45 -26.71
C GLY A 8 -2.55 2.82 -25.54
N GLN A 9 -3.72 2.17 -25.44
CA GLN A 9 -4.69 2.48 -24.38
C GLN A 9 -4.16 2.15 -22.97
N HIS A 10 -3.47 1.03 -22.80
CA HIS A 10 -2.89 0.65 -21.50
C HIS A 10 -1.76 1.59 -21.07
N HIS A 11 -0.91 2.05 -21.99
CA HIS A 11 0.16 3.00 -21.68
C HIS A 11 -0.40 4.34 -21.22
N THR A 12 -1.43 4.86 -21.89
CA THR A 12 -2.12 6.08 -21.48
C THR A 12 -2.78 5.94 -20.11
N ALA A 13 -3.45 4.81 -19.84
CA ALA A 13 -4.05 4.54 -18.54
C ALA A 13 -3.00 4.48 -17.42
N LEU A 14 -1.90 3.77 -17.64
CA LEU A 14 -0.79 3.67 -16.69
C LEU A 14 -0.18 5.04 -16.40
N LEU A 15 0.08 5.85 -17.44
CA LEU A 15 0.59 7.21 -17.28
C LEU A 15 -0.37 8.08 -16.46
N ALA A 16 -1.67 8.02 -16.76
CA ALA A 16 -2.69 8.77 -16.02
C ALA A 16 -2.73 8.37 -14.53
N ILE A 17 -2.71 7.06 -14.24
CA ILE A 17 -2.69 6.55 -12.86
C ILE A 17 -1.44 7.05 -12.13
N TYR A 18 -0.25 6.92 -12.72
CA TYR A 18 0.98 7.37 -12.09
C TYR A 18 1.05 8.88 -11.88
N CYS A 19 0.50 9.69 -12.80
CA CYS A 19 0.32 11.12 -12.60
C CYS A 19 -0.55 11.39 -11.35
N VAL A 20 -1.74 10.78 -11.29
CA VAL A 20 -2.65 10.93 -10.15
C VAL A 20 -1.96 10.53 -8.85
N VAL A 21 -1.27 9.39 -8.83
CA VAL A 21 -0.54 8.88 -7.65
C VAL A 21 0.57 9.83 -7.24
N LEU A 22 1.35 10.37 -8.18
CA LEU A 22 2.43 11.29 -7.89
C LEU A 22 1.89 12.59 -7.28
N PHE A 23 0.89 13.20 -7.91
CA PHE A 23 0.30 14.44 -7.41
C PHE A 23 -0.40 14.25 -6.06
N SER A 24 -1.35 13.32 -6.00
CA SER A 24 -2.12 13.07 -4.78
C SER A 24 -1.26 12.55 -3.63
N GLY A 25 -0.32 11.64 -3.91
CA GLY A 25 0.61 11.10 -2.93
C GLY A 25 1.58 12.16 -2.39
N THR A 26 2.08 13.06 -3.23
CA THR A 26 2.96 14.16 -2.78
C THR A 26 2.21 15.16 -1.91
N ILE A 27 0.96 15.49 -2.27
CA ILE A 27 0.09 16.34 -1.44
C ILE A 27 -0.18 15.66 -0.10
N SER A 28 -0.58 14.38 -0.12
CA SER A 28 -0.82 13.53 1.04
C SER A 28 0.38 13.51 2.00
N LEU A 29 1.58 13.30 1.47
CA LEU A 29 2.83 13.27 2.24
C LEU A 29 3.21 14.64 2.82
N SER A 30 3.17 15.70 2.01
CA SER A 30 3.54 17.07 2.42
C SER A 30 2.68 17.55 3.58
N LEU A 31 1.39 17.22 3.50
CA LEU A 31 0.38 17.59 4.47
C LEU A 31 0.50 16.79 5.76
N MET A 32 0.83 15.50 5.67
CA MET A 32 1.17 14.68 6.82
C MET A 32 2.41 15.23 7.55
N MET A 33 3.47 15.58 6.81
CA MET A 33 4.68 16.19 7.37
C MET A 33 4.38 17.53 8.07
N TYR A 34 3.54 18.37 7.46
CA TYR A 34 3.08 19.62 8.07
C TYR A 34 2.29 19.37 9.37
N MET A 35 1.37 18.39 9.36
CA MET A 35 0.59 18.02 10.55
C MET A 35 1.47 17.47 11.68
N MET A 36 2.49 16.68 11.35
CA MET A 36 3.47 16.18 12.32
C MET A 36 4.31 17.31 12.91
N LYS A 37 4.73 18.30 12.10
CA LYS A 37 5.48 19.47 12.57
C LYS A 37 4.62 20.38 13.47
N SER A 38 3.36 20.59 13.11
CA SER A 38 2.42 21.43 13.86
C SER A 38 1.94 20.78 15.16
N ASN A 39 1.87 19.45 15.21
CA ASN A 39 1.57 18.69 16.42
C ASN A 39 2.86 18.19 17.08
N VAL A 40 3.61 19.09 17.71
CA VAL A 40 4.85 18.79 18.47
C VAL A 40 4.69 17.76 19.61
N THR A 41 3.48 17.26 19.86
CA THR A 41 3.14 16.18 20.81
C THR A 41 2.50 14.93 20.18
N SER A 42 2.49 14.80 18.85
CA SER A 42 1.69 13.78 18.13
C SER A 42 2.09 12.34 18.48
N SER A 43 1.12 11.56 18.99
CA SER A 43 1.18 10.10 19.17
C SER A 43 1.14 9.34 17.83
N THR A 44 2.00 9.70 16.87
CA THR A 44 2.16 8.95 15.62
C THR A 44 2.88 7.65 15.92
N SER A 45 2.24 6.52 15.59
CA SER A 45 2.85 5.21 15.83
C SER A 45 4.06 4.98 14.91
N ILE A 46 5.02 4.16 15.37
CA ILE A 46 6.18 3.75 14.55
C ILE A 46 5.72 3.09 13.24
N ALA A 47 4.65 2.30 13.26
CA ALA A 47 4.10 1.69 12.05
C ALA A 47 3.60 2.73 11.02
N MET A 48 2.95 3.81 11.49
CA MET A 48 2.55 4.92 10.61
C MET A 48 3.75 5.66 10.00
N LEU A 49 4.81 5.90 10.78
CA LEU A 49 6.05 6.51 10.28
C LEU A 49 6.70 5.65 9.18
N ASN A 50 6.75 4.35 9.39
CA ASN A 50 7.29 3.42 8.41
C ASN A 50 6.44 3.36 7.13
N LEU A 51 5.12 3.43 7.26
CA LEU A 51 4.22 3.51 6.11
C LEU A 51 4.44 4.81 5.31
N ILE A 52 4.54 5.95 5.99
CA ILE A 52 4.86 7.25 5.36
C ILE A 52 6.20 7.16 4.60
N PHE A 53 7.22 6.57 5.23
CA PHE A 53 8.52 6.40 4.61
C PHE A 53 8.47 5.45 3.40
N THR A 54 7.68 4.38 3.48
CA THR A 54 7.40 3.45 2.37
C THR A 54 6.77 4.19 1.17
N HIS A 55 5.76 5.04 1.41
CA HIS A 55 5.15 5.87 0.36
C HIS A 55 6.15 6.86 -0.23
N PHE A 56 6.96 7.51 0.61
CA PHE A 56 7.98 8.45 0.15
C PHE A 56 8.98 7.79 -0.81
N ILE A 57 9.57 6.66 -0.42
CA ILE A 57 10.51 5.93 -1.29
C ILE A 57 9.83 5.53 -2.61
N PHE A 58 8.60 5.02 -2.55
CA PHE A 58 7.88 4.63 -3.75
C PHE A 58 7.62 5.83 -4.69
N LEU A 59 7.16 6.96 -4.16
CA LEU A 59 6.89 8.17 -4.95
C LEU A 59 8.14 8.68 -5.68
N LEU A 60 9.34 8.54 -5.11
CA LEU A 60 10.59 8.86 -5.81
C LEU A 60 10.83 7.98 -7.05
N THR A 61 10.28 6.76 -7.07
CA THR A 61 10.43 5.84 -8.22
C THR A 61 9.37 6.02 -9.30
N VAL A 62 8.24 6.67 -9.00
CA VAL A 62 7.12 6.87 -9.94
C VAL A 62 7.52 7.63 -11.21
N PRO A 63 8.31 8.72 -11.17
CA PRO A 63 8.71 9.45 -12.38
C PRO A 63 9.45 8.57 -13.40
N PHE A 64 10.25 7.60 -12.93
CA PHE A 64 10.95 6.67 -13.82
C PHE A 64 9.99 5.70 -14.54
N ARG A 65 8.91 5.30 -13.87
CA ARG A 65 7.83 4.52 -14.50
C ARG A 65 7.07 5.35 -15.53
N MET A 66 6.78 6.61 -15.20
CA MET A 66 6.17 7.55 -16.15
C MET A 66 7.04 7.75 -17.39
N TYR A 67 8.35 7.93 -17.20
CA TYR A 67 9.32 8.01 -18.29
C TYR A 67 9.20 6.80 -19.22
N TYR A 68 9.24 5.58 -18.68
CA TYR A 68 9.10 4.37 -19.48
C TYR A 68 7.77 4.31 -20.25
N HIS A 69 6.65 4.61 -19.60
CA HIS A 69 5.34 4.54 -20.26
C HIS A 69 5.13 5.65 -21.29
N ALA A 70 5.83 6.78 -21.16
CA ALA A 70 5.79 7.88 -22.13
C ALA A 70 6.71 7.63 -23.35
N THR A 71 7.92 7.09 -23.14
CA THR A 71 8.90 6.87 -24.22
C THR A 71 8.80 5.50 -24.85
N THR A 72 8.12 4.55 -24.19
CA THR A 72 8.05 3.11 -24.54
C THR A 72 9.42 2.43 -24.64
N ARG A 73 10.49 3.08 -24.15
CA ARG A 73 11.88 2.60 -24.20
C ARG A 73 12.60 2.87 -22.89
N TRP A 74 13.36 1.88 -22.40
CA TRP A 74 14.17 2.02 -21.19
C TRP A 74 15.66 2.22 -21.51
N ASN A 75 16.23 3.36 -21.11
CA ASN A 75 17.63 3.71 -21.39
C ASN A 75 18.50 3.90 -20.12
N LEU A 76 17.97 3.65 -18.92
CA LEU A 76 18.65 3.90 -17.64
C LEU A 76 19.45 2.69 -17.11
N GLY A 77 19.66 1.68 -17.96
CA GLY A 77 20.41 0.47 -17.63
C GLY A 77 19.58 -0.60 -16.89
N HIS A 78 20.09 -1.83 -16.93
CA HIS A 78 19.38 -3.04 -16.44
C HIS A 78 19.14 -3.03 -14.93
N GLY A 79 20.18 -2.70 -14.15
CA GLY A 79 20.08 -2.67 -12.68
C GLY A 79 18.99 -1.71 -12.20
N TRP A 80 18.85 -0.57 -12.87
CA TRP A 80 17.83 0.42 -12.53
C TRP A 80 16.42 -0.04 -12.94
N CYS A 81 16.25 -0.66 -14.11
CA CYS A 81 14.97 -1.28 -14.50
C CYS A 81 14.50 -2.30 -13.47
N ARG A 82 15.41 -3.19 -13.04
CA ARG A 82 15.12 -4.21 -12.03
C ARG A 82 14.71 -3.60 -10.69
N ALA A 83 15.44 -2.57 -10.24
CA ALA A 83 15.13 -1.87 -8.99
C ALA A 83 13.74 -1.22 -9.03
N ILE A 84 13.43 -0.45 -10.08
CA ILE A 84 12.14 0.25 -10.24
C ILE A 84 10.98 -0.74 -10.42
N SER A 85 11.22 -1.88 -11.10
CA SER A 85 10.22 -2.95 -11.20
C SER A 85 9.95 -3.64 -9.86
N GLY A 86 10.99 -3.95 -9.10
CA GLY A 86 10.85 -4.53 -7.77
C GLY A 86 10.14 -3.58 -6.79
N MET A 87 10.37 -2.26 -6.91
CA MET A 87 9.90 -1.28 -5.94
C MET A 87 8.38 -1.25 -5.76
N ILE A 88 7.58 -1.43 -6.81
CA ILE A 88 6.11 -1.42 -6.66
C ILE A 88 5.60 -2.60 -5.83
N HIS A 89 6.26 -3.75 -5.95
CA HIS A 89 5.90 -4.93 -5.19
C HIS A 89 6.39 -4.80 -3.75
N ILE A 90 7.61 -4.29 -3.54
CA ILE A 90 8.12 -3.94 -2.20
C ILE A 90 7.17 -2.96 -1.51
N HIS A 91 6.76 -1.91 -2.22
CA HIS A 91 5.79 -0.92 -1.75
C HIS A 91 4.45 -1.58 -1.37
N MET A 92 3.87 -2.38 -2.25
CA MET A 92 2.61 -3.10 -1.99
C MET A 92 2.70 -3.96 -0.73
N TYR A 93 3.74 -4.80 -0.60
CA TYR A 93 3.90 -5.70 0.55
C TYR A 93 4.23 -4.95 1.85
N MET A 94 5.10 -3.95 1.79
CA MET A 94 5.41 -3.10 2.95
C MET A 94 4.17 -2.38 3.45
N SER A 95 3.46 -1.71 2.54
CA SER A 95 2.23 -1.01 2.87
C SER A 95 1.25 -1.99 3.49
N PHE A 96 0.98 -3.13 2.87
CA PHE A 96 0.09 -4.16 3.40
C PHE A 96 0.45 -4.59 4.83
N ILE A 97 1.73 -4.89 5.11
CA ILE A 97 2.19 -5.27 6.46
C ILE A 97 1.91 -4.15 7.47
N PHE A 98 2.23 -2.89 7.14
CA PHE A 98 1.95 -1.77 8.03
C PHE A 98 0.46 -1.49 8.20
N TYR A 99 -0.36 -1.66 7.16
CA TYR A 99 -1.83 -1.62 7.26
C TYR A 99 -2.33 -2.64 8.27
N VAL A 100 -1.89 -3.90 8.17
CA VAL A 100 -2.27 -4.97 9.09
C VAL A 100 -1.90 -4.63 10.52
N ILE A 101 -0.66 -4.14 10.75
CA ILE A 101 -0.20 -3.74 12.09
C ILE A 101 -1.09 -2.61 12.65
N ILE A 102 -1.31 -1.55 11.88
CA ILE A 102 -2.09 -0.38 12.32
C ILE A 102 -3.53 -0.78 12.65
N LEU A 103 -4.20 -1.51 11.74
CA LEU A 103 -5.59 -1.93 11.90
C LEU A 103 -5.75 -2.91 13.07
N SER A 104 -4.84 -3.87 13.20
CA SER A 104 -4.88 -4.86 14.30
C SER A 104 -4.69 -4.18 15.65
N MET A 105 -3.74 -3.26 15.78
CA MET A 105 -3.53 -2.51 17.01
C MET A 105 -4.78 -1.71 17.43
N ARG A 106 -5.50 -1.14 16.45
CA ARG A 106 -6.76 -0.45 16.69
C ARG A 106 -7.86 -1.41 17.19
N LEU A 107 -8.00 -2.57 16.56
CA LEU A 107 -9.00 -3.58 16.96
C LEU A 107 -8.71 -4.16 18.33
N VAL A 108 -7.46 -4.49 18.64
CA VAL A 108 -7.04 -4.99 19.96
C VAL A 108 -7.37 -3.97 21.04
N THR A 109 -7.07 -2.69 20.81
CA THR A 109 -7.41 -1.61 21.76
C THR A 109 -8.92 -1.52 22.03
N PHE A 110 -9.75 -1.81 21.02
CA PHE A 110 -11.21 -1.77 21.13
C PHE A 110 -11.80 -2.99 21.84
N TYR A 111 -11.45 -4.20 21.41
CA TYR A 111 -12.02 -5.43 21.98
C TYR A 111 -11.43 -5.79 23.34
N CYS A 112 -10.17 -5.45 23.59
CA CYS A 112 -9.47 -5.72 24.85
C CYS A 112 -9.47 -4.51 25.80
N ARG A 113 -10.43 -3.59 25.67
CA ARG A 113 -10.50 -2.35 26.46
C ARG A 113 -10.55 -2.57 27.99
N SER A 114 -10.95 -3.76 28.44
CA SER A 114 -11.01 -4.16 29.85
C SER A 114 -9.82 -5.03 30.31
N GLY A 115 -8.90 -5.39 29.42
CA GLY A 115 -7.69 -6.17 29.74
C GLY A 115 -6.49 -5.29 30.10
N PRO A 116 -5.33 -5.89 30.43
CA PRO A 116 -4.09 -5.15 30.60
C PRO A 116 -3.83 -4.30 29.35
N LYS A 117 -3.50 -3.01 29.52
CA LYS A 117 -3.11 -2.16 28.39
C LYS A 117 -1.96 -2.85 27.65
N VAL A 118 -2.20 -3.30 26.43
CA VAL A 118 -1.16 -3.86 25.56
C VAL A 118 -0.22 -2.72 25.16
N SER A 119 0.73 -2.43 26.03
CA SER A 119 1.81 -1.50 25.77
C SER A 119 2.84 -2.26 24.93
N ILE A 120 2.76 -2.13 23.60
CA ILE A 120 3.91 -2.48 22.78
C ILE A 120 5.00 -1.48 23.13
N ASN A 121 6.05 -1.95 23.79
CA ASN A 121 7.23 -1.16 24.08
C ASN A 121 7.75 -0.57 22.74
N ARG A 122 8.12 0.71 22.72
CA ARG A 122 8.69 1.37 21.54
C ARG A 122 9.87 0.58 20.97
N VAL A 123 10.68 -0.04 21.82
CA VAL A 123 11.81 -0.90 21.41
C VAL A 123 11.33 -2.13 20.62
N HIS A 124 10.27 -2.79 21.07
CA HIS A 124 9.68 -3.92 20.33
C HIS A 124 9.14 -3.47 18.97
N ALA A 125 8.44 -2.33 18.90
CA ALA A 125 7.94 -1.80 17.63
C ALA A 125 9.07 -1.42 16.65
N LEU A 126 10.18 -0.86 17.16
CA LEU A 126 11.37 -0.58 16.34
C LEU A 126 12.02 -1.88 15.85
N PHE A 127 12.18 -2.88 16.71
CA PHE A 127 12.77 -4.16 16.33
C PHE A 127 11.93 -4.87 15.25
N VAL A 128 10.61 -4.96 15.45
CA VAL A 128 9.69 -5.52 14.44
C VAL A 128 9.79 -4.77 13.13
N SER A 129 9.87 -3.43 13.19
CA SER A 129 10.06 -2.60 11.99
C SER A 129 11.36 -2.93 11.26
N ILE A 130 12.50 -3.01 11.96
CA ILE A 130 13.79 -3.38 11.36
C ILE A 130 13.71 -4.75 10.69
N VAL A 131 13.11 -5.74 11.37
CA VAL A 131 12.93 -7.09 10.81
C VAL A 131 12.08 -7.05 9.54
N VAL A 132 10.95 -6.33 9.54
CA VAL A 132 10.10 -6.17 8.34
C VAL A 132 10.89 -5.53 7.19
N TRP A 133 11.66 -4.48 7.46
CA TRP A 133 12.53 -3.84 6.48
C TRP A 133 13.55 -4.80 5.88
N LEU A 134 14.27 -5.53 6.72
CA LEU A 134 15.28 -6.50 6.27
C LEU A 134 14.65 -7.64 5.48
N VAL A 135 13.54 -8.22 5.96
CA VAL A 135 12.86 -9.31 5.28
C VAL A 135 12.43 -8.86 3.89
N VAL A 136 11.72 -7.73 3.76
CA VAL A 136 11.25 -7.34 2.43
C VAL A 136 12.40 -6.85 1.55
N LEU A 137 13.36 -6.06 2.05
CA LEU A 137 14.44 -5.54 1.20
C LEU A 137 15.47 -6.60 0.79
N VAL A 138 15.63 -7.70 1.54
CA VAL A 138 16.60 -8.76 1.23
C VAL A 138 15.91 -9.96 0.58
N VAL A 139 14.85 -10.46 1.21
CA VAL A 139 14.18 -11.69 0.75
C VAL A 139 13.45 -11.45 -0.56
N PHE A 140 12.85 -10.27 -0.77
CA PHE A 140 12.11 -10.00 -2.01
C PHE A 140 13.02 -9.97 -3.25
N PRO A 141 14.16 -9.23 -3.28
CA PRO A 141 15.09 -9.33 -4.40
C PRO A 141 15.67 -10.72 -4.62
N CYS A 142 15.91 -11.49 -3.55
CA CYS A 142 16.35 -12.89 -3.66
C CYS A 142 15.28 -13.80 -4.27
N ILE A 143 14.02 -13.67 -3.87
CA ILE A 143 12.91 -14.42 -4.49
C ILE A 143 12.78 -14.03 -5.96
N MET A 144 12.88 -12.73 -6.26
CA MET A 144 12.83 -12.25 -7.63
C MET A 144 13.99 -12.82 -8.45
N SER A 145 15.23 -12.80 -7.97
CA SER A 145 16.36 -13.34 -8.74
C SER A 145 16.30 -14.86 -8.94
N VAL A 146 15.72 -15.63 -8.00
CA VAL A 146 15.68 -17.09 -8.07
C VAL A 146 14.51 -17.60 -8.93
N TYR A 147 13.34 -16.96 -8.79
CA TYR A 147 12.07 -17.43 -9.35
C TYR A 147 11.55 -16.62 -10.53
N TYR A 148 12.11 -15.42 -10.78
CA TYR A 148 11.70 -14.52 -11.86
C TYR A 148 12.90 -14.10 -12.72
N GLY A 149 12.81 -14.25 -14.04
CA GLY A 149 13.74 -13.58 -14.97
C GLY A 149 15.18 -14.12 -15.01
N ASN A 150 15.37 -15.44 -14.96
CA ASN A 150 16.60 -16.06 -15.45
C ASN A 150 16.41 -16.49 -16.90
N ASP A 151 16.42 -15.52 -17.82
CA ASP A 151 16.65 -15.82 -19.24
C ASP A 151 18.15 -15.74 -19.53
N PRO A 152 18.79 -16.86 -19.93
CA PRO A 152 20.18 -16.83 -20.39
C PRO A 152 20.36 -15.96 -21.66
N GLU A 153 19.30 -15.72 -22.44
CA GLU A 153 19.33 -14.84 -23.64
C GLU A 153 19.42 -13.34 -23.34
N GLN A 154 18.87 -12.87 -22.20
CA GLN A 154 18.97 -11.46 -21.80
C GLN A 154 20.32 -11.11 -21.17
N SER A 155 21.12 -12.11 -20.77
CA SER A 155 22.44 -11.86 -20.20
C SER A 155 23.51 -11.52 -21.26
N GLY A 156 23.22 -11.74 -22.55
CA GLY A 156 24.14 -11.48 -23.65
C GLY A 156 23.91 -10.18 -24.44
N SER A 157 22.75 -9.52 -24.29
CA SER A 157 22.44 -8.28 -25.00
C SER A 157 22.36 -7.08 -24.05
N HIS A 158 23.27 -6.13 -24.22
CA HIS A 158 23.32 -4.88 -23.43
C HIS A 158 22.14 -3.91 -23.70
N ASN A 159 21.17 -4.28 -24.56
CA ASN A 159 20.08 -3.43 -25.02
C ASN A 159 18.71 -4.00 -24.60
N ILE A 160 18.38 -3.89 -23.31
CA ILE A 160 17.01 -4.14 -22.85
C ILE A 160 16.17 -2.91 -23.17
N THR A 161 15.37 -2.99 -24.24
CA THR A 161 14.43 -1.93 -24.63
C THR A 161 13.12 -1.97 -23.84
N HIS A 162 12.76 -3.13 -23.29
CA HIS A 162 11.50 -3.36 -22.57
C HIS A 162 11.74 -3.70 -21.09
N CYS A 163 11.18 -2.90 -20.19
CA CYS A 163 11.19 -3.13 -18.75
C CYS A 163 9.81 -3.66 -18.29
N PHE A 164 9.71 -4.27 -17.10
CA PHE A 164 8.44 -4.77 -16.51
C PHE A 164 7.85 -6.07 -17.12
N VAL A 165 8.65 -6.86 -17.85
CA VAL A 165 8.22 -8.16 -18.41
C VAL A 165 8.76 -9.32 -17.56
N PHE A 166 8.13 -9.58 -16.42
CA PHE A 166 8.62 -10.61 -15.46
C PHE A 166 7.75 -11.87 -15.42
N GLY A 167 6.55 -11.83 -15.99
CA GLY A 167 5.56 -12.91 -15.93
C GLY A 167 5.87 -14.15 -16.74
N LYS A 168 6.52 -13.99 -17.91
CA LYS A 168 6.67 -15.07 -18.89
C LYS A 168 7.56 -16.23 -18.41
N HIS A 169 8.37 -16.02 -17.37
CA HIS A 169 9.39 -16.97 -16.89
C HIS A 169 9.22 -17.33 -15.40
N ILE A 170 7.98 -17.37 -14.90
CA ILE A 170 7.70 -17.79 -13.52
C ILE A 170 7.86 -19.31 -13.41
N LYS A 171 8.84 -19.75 -12.62
CA LYS A 171 9.02 -21.18 -12.27
C LYS A 171 7.83 -21.71 -11.47
N SER A 172 7.58 -23.02 -11.51
CA SER A 172 6.47 -23.68 -10.78
C SER A 172 6.41 -23.27 -9.28
N GLY A 173 7.55 -23.26 -8.58
CA GLY A 173 7.60 -22.79 -7.17
C GLY A 173 7.20 -21.32 -6.99
N GLY A 174 7.49 -20.46 -7.96
CA GLY A 174 7.05 -19.06 -7.95
C GLY A 174 5.52 -18.92 -8.10
N LYS A 175 4.88 -19.77 -8.91
CA LYS A 175 3.42 -19.79 -9.03
C LYS A 175 2.77 -20.13 -7.69
N VAL A 176 3.21 -21.20 -7.03
CA VAL A 176 2.69 -21.62 -5.70
C VAL A 176 2.82 -20.49 -4.68
N PHE A 177 3.99 -19.85 -4.62
CA PHE A 177 4.21 -18.71 -3.74
C PHE A 177 3.21 -17.56 -4.00
N ASN A 178 2.93 -17.23 -5.27
CA ASN A 178 1.99 -16.16 -5.60
C ASN A 178 0.55 -16.50 -5.25
N TYR A 179 0.14 -17.77 -5.42
CA TYR A 179 -1.17 -18.24 -4.97
C TYR A 179 -1.31 -18.07 -3.46
N ILE A 180 -0.35 -18.57 -2.68
CA ILE A 180 -0.37 -18.48 -1.21
C ILE A 180 -0.44 -17.02 -0.76
N VAL A 181 0.43 -16.15 -1.29
CA VAL A 181 0.50 -14.74 -0.92
C VAL A 181 -0.79 -14.00 -1.30
N SER A 182 -1.33 -14.24 -2.50
CA SER A 182 -2.53 -13.56 -2.97
C SER A 182 -3.77 -13.96 -2.17
N ILE A 183 -3.93 -15.25 -1.88
CA ILE A 183 -5.00 -15.75 -1.01
C ILE A 183 -4.88 -15.16 0.39
N ALA A 184 -3.68 -15.15 0.97
CA ALA A 184 -3.45 -14.58 2.29
C ALA A 184 -3.81 -13.08 2.36
N ILE A 185 -3.42 -12.28 1.35
CA ILE A 185 -3.73 -10.85 1.30
C ILE A 185 -5.23 -10.62 1.19
N ILE A 186 -5.94 -11.38 0.33
CA ILE A 186 -7.40 -11.27 0.20
C ILE A 186 -8.07 -11.59 1.54
N LEU A 187 -7.75 -12.72 2.16
CA LEU A 187 -8.38 -13.16 3.40
C LEU A 187 -8.15 -12.17 4.55
N VAL A 188 -6.90 -11.76 4.76
CA VAL A 188 -6.54 -10.81 5.82
C VAL A 188 -7.16 -9.45 5.58
N SER A 189 -7.14 -8.95 4.33
CA SER A 189 -7.75 -7.66 3.99
C SER A 189 -9.27 -7.69 4.23
N SER A 190 -9.96 -8.73 3.78
CA SER A 190 -11.40 -8.89 3.98
C SER A 190 -11.76 -9.04 5.46
N MET A 191 -11.02 -9.85 6.21
CA MET A 191 -11.22 -10.05 7.64
C MET A 191 -11.07 -8.74 8.43
N LEU A 192 -9.97 -8.01 8.21
CA LEU A 192 -9.72 -6.76 8.93
C LEU A 192 -10.77 -5.70 8.61
N THR A 193 -11.19 -5.58 7.35
CA THR A 193 -12.27 -4.66 6.96
C THR A 193 -13.58 -5.01 7.64
N ALA A 194 -13.96 -6.30 7.67
CA ALA A 194 -15.18 -6.75 8.35
C ALA A 194 -15.13 -6.47 9.87
N LEU A 195 -13.99 -6.72 10.52
CA LEU A 195 -13.81 -6.44 11.95
C LEU A 195 -13.89 -4.95 12.27
N GLN A 196 -13.32 -4.08 11.42
CA GLN A 196 -13.39 -2.63 11.58
C GLN A 196 -14.81 -2.11 11.34
N ALA A 197 -15.52 -2.66 10.35
CA ALA A 197 -16.92 -2.33 10.10
C ALA A 197 -17.79 -2.73 11.29
N ASN A 198 -17.58 -3.94 11.85
CA ASN A 198 -18.29 -4.39 13.06
C ASN A 198 -18.01 -3.48 14.26
N ALA A 199 -16.74 -3.14 14.53
CA ALA A 199 -16.39 -2.25 15.64
C ALA A 199 -17.05 -0.87 15.48
N THR A 200 -17.02 -0.31 14.28
CA THR A 200 -17.65 0.98 13.96
C THR A 200 -19.17 0.91 14.09
N TRP A 201 -19.78 -0.19 13.64
CA TRP A 201 -21.23 -0.45 13.77
C TRP A 201 -21.68 -0.57 15.24
N VAL A 202 -20.93 -1.32 16.05
CA VAL A 202 -21.18 -1.45 17.50
C VAL A 202 -21.10 -0.09 18.18
N LEU A 203 -20.10 0.73 17.84
CA LEU A 203 -20.00 2.10 18.35
C LEU A 203 -21.17 2.96 17.88
N TYR A 204 -21.53 2.90 16.60
CA TYR A 204 -22.64 3.67 16.03
C TYR A 204 -23.98 3.41 16.76
N ARG A 205 -24.24 2.16 17.17
CA ARG A 205 -25.47 1.78 17.89
C ARG A 205 -25.50 2.21 19.37
N LYS A 206 -24.37 2.62 19.97
CA LYS A 206 -24.31 3.05 21.37
C LYS A 206 -24.70 4.54 21.50
N HIS A 207 -25.49 4.88 22.51
CA HIS A 207 -26.13 6.20 22.66
C HIS A 207 -25.12 7.37 22.83
N ARG A 208 -25.47 8.55 22.27
CA ARG A 208 -24.54 9.62 21.83
C ARG A 208 -24.47 10.83 22.78
N GLU A 209 -23.95 10.69 23.99
CA GLU A 209 -23.94 11.85 24.92
C GLU A 209 -22.56 12.31 25.41
N SER A 210 -21.47 11.63 25.05
CA SER A 210 -20.13 12.00 25.57
C SER A 210 -19.13 12.40 24.48
N CYS A 211 -18.33 13.44 24.75
CA CYS A 211 -17.21 13.85 23.88
C CYS A 211 -16.19 12.72 23.67
N THR A 212 -15.98 11.86 24.68
CA THR A 212 -15.12 10.66 24.56
C THR A 212 -15.66 9.69 23.51
N PHE A 213 -16.98 9.52 23.45
CA PHE A 213 -17.63 8.67 22.45
C PHE A 213 -17.45 9.22 21.04
N GLN A 214 -17.54 10.54 20.84
CA GLN A 214 -17.32 11.16 19.53
C GLN A 214 -15.87 11.00 19.04
N GLN A 215 -14.90 11.08 19.96
CA GLN A 215 -13.48 10.85 19.65
C GLN A 215 -13.20 9.37 19.31
N ASP A 216 -13.73 8.44 20.09
CA ASP A 216 -13.61 7.00 19.85
C ASP A 216 -14.27 6.61 18.51
N PHE A 217 -15.47 7.11 18.23
CA PHE A 217 -16.16 6.88 16.96
C PHE A 217 -15.38 7.45 15.77
N ALA A 218 -14.88 8.68 15.86
CA ALA A 218 -14.07 9.29 14.80
C ALA A 218 -12.77 8.51 14.54
N ALA A 219 -12.15 7.95 15.58
CA ALA A 219 -10.95 7.12 15.44
C ALA A 219 -11.24 5.80 14.71
N HIS A 220 -12.34 5.12 15.05
CA HIS A 220 -12.77 3.90 14.38
C HIS A 220 -13.26 4.14 12.96
N LEU A 221 -13.93 5.25 12.69
CA LEU A 221 -14.31 5.66 11.33
C LEU A 221 -13.08 5.89 10.44
N LYS A 222 -12.04 6.55 10.96
CA LYS A 222 -10.74 6.68 10.26
C LYS A 222 -10.12 5.31 9.99
N SER A 223 -10.15 4.40 10.96
CA SER A 223 -9.66 3.03 10.82
C SER A 223 -10.43 2.22 9.78
N LEU A 224 -11.75 2.42 9.68
CA LEU A 224 -12.60 1.79 8.67
C LEU A 224 -12.27 2.32 7.26
N TYR A 225 -12.11 3.63 7.09
CA TYR A 225 -11.70 4.20 5.82
C TYR A 225 -10.33 3.65 5.39
N PHE A 226 -9.38 3.59 6.34
CA PHE A 226 -8.05 3.03 6.10
C PHE A 226 -8.11 1.55 5.68
N ALA A 227 -8.99 0.75 6.29
CA ALA A 227 -9.23 -0.63 5.87
C ALA A 227 -9.92 -0.74 4.50
N ALA A 228 -10.82 0.20 4.18
CA ALA A 228 -11.46 0.27 2.86
C ALA A 228 -10.45 0.57 1.75
N ILE A 229 -9.50 1.49 1.97
CA ILE A 229 -8.40 1.73 1.01
C ILE A 229 -7.60 0.45 0.77
N MET A 230 -7.17 -0.22 1.84
CA MET A 230 -6.44 -1.48 1.74
C MET A 230 -7.22 -2.51 0.90
N ALA A 231 -8.52 -2.66 1.16
CA ALA A 231 -9.37 -3.60 0.43
C ALA A 231 -9.51 -3.22 -1.05
N VAL A 232 -9.85 -1.96 -1.36
CA VAL A 232 -10.04 -1.49 -2.73
C VAL A 232 -8.74 -1.51 -3.54
N CYS A 233 -7.60 -1.22 -2.90
CA CYS A 233 -6.32 -1.18 -3.58
C CYS A 233 -5.73 -2.58 -3.81
N PHE A 234 -5.85 -3.51 -2.84
CA PHE A 234 -5.13 -4.79 -2.93
C PHE A 234 -5.98 -5.96 -3.40
N ILE A 235 -7.25 -6.07 -2.98
CA ILE A 235 -8.09 -7.23 -3.30
C ILE A 235 -8.27 -7.39 -4.82
N PRO A 236 -8.63 -6.35 -5.60
CA PRO A 236 -8.86 -6.52 -7.04
C PRO A 236 -7.62 -7.01 -7.77
N TYR A 237 -6.44 -6.47 -7.43
CA TYR A 237 -5.18 -6.92 -8.01
C TYR A 237 -4.89 -8.38 -7.68
N HIS A 238 -5.02 -8.78 -6.42
CA HIS A 238 -4.73 -10.16 -6.02
C HIS A 238 -5.74 -11.17 -6.57
N ILE A 239 -7.01 -10.81 -6.73
CA ILE A 239 -7.99 -11.64 -7.44
C ILE A 239 -7.55 -11.82 -8.90
N PHE A 240 -7.23 -10.72 -9.59
CA PHE A 240 -6.79 -10.78 -10.98
C PHE A 240 -5.48 -11.56 -11.13
N ARG A 241 -4.56 -11.42 -10.17
CA ARG A 241 -3.27 -12.10 -10.15
C ARG A 241 -3.43 -13.61 -10.17
N LEU A 242 -4.44 -14.17 -9.50
CA LEU A 242 -4.73 -15.60 -9.50
C LEU A 242 -5.05 -16.11 -10.92
N THR A 243 -5.89 -15.39 -11.66
CA THR A 243 -6.25 -15.72 -13.05
C THR A 243 -5.07 -15.50 -14.02
N TYR A 244 -4.28 -14.46 -13.77
CA TYR A 244 -3.11 -14.11 -14.58
C TYR A 244 -2.01 -15.19 -14.54
N LEU A 245 -1.82 -15.90 -13.41
CA LEU A 245 -0.82 -16.97 -13.31
C LEU A 245 -1.09 -18.15 -14.27
N GLU A 246 -2.32 -18.28 -14.75
CA GLU A 246 -2.77 -19.26 -15.75
C GLU A 246 -2.78 -18.66 -17.16
N ASN A 247 -2.95 -17.34 -17.29
CA ASN A 247 -3.08 -16.61 -18.56
C ASN A 247 -2.06 -15.47 -18.67
N LEU A 248 -0.79 -15.83 -18.92
CA LEU A 248 0.33 -14.88 -18.93
C LEU A 248 0.27 -13.82 -20.05
N ASP A 249 -0.59 -14.01 -21.04
CA ASP A 249 -0.82 -13.06 -22.14
C ASP A 249 -1.47 -11.74 -21.68
N LEU A 250 -2.06 -11.71 -20.48
CA LEU A 250 -2.71 -10.54 -19.89
C LEU A 250 -1.75 -9.60 -19.13
N GLN A 251 -0.47 -9.55 -19.50
CA GLN A 251 0.56 -8.74 -18.84
C GLN A 251 0.16 -7.26 -18.69
N ASN A 252 -0.34 -6.64 -19.75
CA ASN A 252 -0.70 -5.21 -19.73
C ASN A 252 -1.83 -4.93 -18.74
N VAL A 253 -2.79 -5.85 -18.61
CA VAL A 253 -3.89 -5.74 -17.65
C VAL A 253 -3.37 -5.94 -16.22
N ASN A 254 -2.48 -6.91 -16.00
CA ASN A 254 -1.81 -7.10 -14.71
C ASN A 254 -1.08 -5.82 -14.26
N GLU A 255 -0.36 -5.14 -15.16
CA GLU A 255 0.33 -3.88 -14.83
C GLU A 255 -0.65 -2.76 -14.46
N VAL A 256 -1.83 -2.70 -15.09
CA VAL A 256 -2.88 -1.73 -14.72
C VAL A 256 -3.43 -2.02 -13.32
N PHE A 257 -3.80 -3.27 -13.02
CA PHE A 257 -4.26 -3.61 -11.67
C PHE A 257 -3.16 -3.40 -10.62
N LEU A 258 -1.91 -3.69 -10.95
CA LEU A 258 -0.76 -3.45 -10.07
C LEU A 258 -0.54 -1.95 -9.83
N SER A 259 -0.73 -1.09 -10.84
CA SER A 259 -0.61 0.36 -10.64
C SER A 259 -1.76 0.91 -9.79
N LEU A 260 -2.96 0.35 -9.87
CA LEU A 260 -4.09 0.74 -9.00
C LEU A 260 -3.79 0.50 -7.51
N THR A 261 -2.97 -0.50 -7.16
CA THR A 261 -2.59 -0.72 -5.75
C THR A 261 -1.87 0.49 -5.14
N THR A 262 -1.23 1.31 -5.98
CA THR A 262 -0.44 2.47 -5.57
C THR A 262 -1.27 3.69 -5.21
N LEU A 263 -2.58 3.65 -5.50
CA LEU A 263 -3.54 4.64 -5.02
C LEU A 263 -3.64 4.65 -3.49
N ASN A 264 -3.16 3.61 -2.81
CA ASN A 264 -3.04 3.61 -1.35
C ASN A 264 -2.19 4.78 -0.81
N CYS A 265 -1.35 5.43 -1.61
CA CYS A 265 -0.60 6.64 -1.23
C CYS A 265 -1.50 7.84 -0.84
N VAL A 266 -2.79 7.82 -1.17
CA VAL A 266 -3.75 8.87 -0.77
C VAL A 266 -4.28 8.69 0.64
N ASP A 267 -3.91 7.60 1.32
CA ASP A 267 -4.38 7.24 2.65
C ASP A 267 -4.05 8.26 3.74
N MET A 268 -2.97 9.04 3.61
CA MET A 268 -2.65 10.06 4.62
C MET A 268 -3.61 11.25 4.58
N LEU A 269 -4.35 11.46 3.48
CA LEU A 269 -5.42 12.48 3.41
C LEU A 269 -6.55 12.24 4.42
N THR A 270 -6.71 11.00 4.85
CA THR A 270 -7.76 10.57 5.80
C THR A 270 -7.57 11.14 7.19
N PHE A 271 -6.34 11.52 7.53
CA PHE A 271 -6.01 12.08 8.84
C PHE A 271 -6.38 13.56 8.96
N LEU A 272 -6.60 14.26 7.85
CA LEU A 272 -6.97 15.68 7.86
C LEU A 272 -8.38 15.94 8.37
N GLY A 273 -9.31 15.01 8.12
CA GLY A 273 -10.74 15.27 8.19
C GLY A 273 -11.33 15.42 9.58
N ASN A 274 -10.55 15.56 10.66
CA ASN A 274 -11.16 15.80 11.97
C ASN A 274 -10.22 16.49 12.97
N ARG A 275 -10.20 17.83 12.91
CA ARG A 275 -9.88 18.67 14.08
C ARG A 275 -11.03 19.64 14.35
N ARG A 276 -11.97 19.21 15.19
CA ARG A 276 -12.41 19.88 16.42
C ARG A 276 -13.83 19.44 16.78
N CYS A 277 -13.96 18.83 17.94
CA CYS A 277 -15.14 19.04 18.77
C CYS A 277 -15.05 20.49 19.28
N ILE A 278 -15.58 21.45 18.52
CA ILE A 278 -15.61 22.89 18.89
C ILE A 278 -16.39 23.09 20.20
N MET A 279 -17.28 22.14 20.56
CA MET A 279 -18.05 22.15 21.81
C MET A 279 -17.22 22.12 23.10
N CYS A 280 -15.99 21.57 23.11
CA CYS A 280 -15.17 21.58 24.34
C CYS A 280 -14.50 22.93 24.63
N LEU A 281 -14.34 23.81 23.64
CA LEU A 281 -13.76 25.13 23.84
C LEU A 281 -14.80 26.18 24.28
N LEU A 282 -16.08 25.97 23.95
CA LEU A 282 -17.18 26.86 24.36
C LEU A 282 -17.83 26.48 25.70
N GLY A 283 -17.74 25.22 26.13
CA GLY A 283 -18.36 24.74 27.38
C GLY A 283 -17.58 24.97 28.67
N LYS A 284 -16.49 25.76 28.65
CA LYS A 284 -15.68 26.07 29.85
C LYS A 284 -15.72 27.56 30.25
N ASN A 285 -16.57 28.36 29.60
CA ASN A 285 -16.79 29.78 29.88
C ASN A 285 -18.25 30.10 30.24
N ILE A 286 -18.90 29.24 31.04
CA ILE A 286 -20.14 29.58 31.76
C ILE A 286 -19.97 29.12 33.20
#